data_AF-A0A539EHV5-F1
#
_entry.id   AF-A0A539EHV5-F1
#
_cell.length_a   1.000
_cell.length_b   1.000
_cell.length_c   1.000
_cell.angle_alpha   90.00
_cell.angle_beta   90.00
_cell.angle_gamma   90.00
#
_symmetry.space_group_name_H-M   'P 1'
#
loop_
_entity.id
_entity.type
_entity.pdbx_description
1 polymer ?
#
loop_
_entity_poly.entity_id
_entity_poly.type
_entity_poly.pdbx_seq_one_letter_code
_entity_poly.pdbx_strand_id
1 'polypeptide(L)'
;DYPDNLFTLLSATHRMSVDETHTSLCPPLVCRPERPLRAARLAGLGQDLAVLFAHRTLTRSWAAFLPSVSHSWKGFGQDAETFSWDALNAAAGESFVDRAGAFRRFAARAAAPGAPALHFLHTMLPHPPWVHLPSGALAFTPNEPIVIGDDGRADRWGADPDVAAAAWQRHVLQARFADRLLGELTDALKASGVWDTAMVVVAADHGAGFTPGARRRALTPANHGEIVPVPLFVKYPAGTPKGPSERPASLVDVLPTVLSVQGLPLPKGFDGSDLRRPGPYPEFVDKDGARRPATAGWMFARDAADRRRALLGDGARPGALYRLGPGGPFVGRPAADLPRSKRAPCEARLHQALSAPTPYSKAYLSGSVTCPDGPAGHRPVLAVVKGAVVAAGVLGAQQGGAAPLRLVLPEESVEADVTPELFLGTADGTRLGFAPLKIASGAWRLEFGRLVSADGLTRRLGAPAAKALKAPKPLKDVLEVRGEARMGDGAPAEAVVVFSGSEFVFAGAPDPVSAHFDFALPRDLAGELRRLRVFGVRGAEAWEILQ
;
A
#
# COMPACT_ATOMS: atom_id res chain seq x y z
N ASP A 1 24.70 -3.88 16.13
CA ASP A 1 24.03 -2.86 16.98
C ASP A 1 24.70 -1.51 16.82
N TYR A 2 23.90 -0.45 16.78
CA TYR A 2 24.34 0.94 16.68
C TYR A 2 24.20 1.58 18.08
N PRO A 3 25.22 1.45 18.97
CA PRO A 3 25.12 1.89 20.36
C PRO A 3 25.00 3.41 20.49
N ASP A 4 25.64 4.14 19.57
CA ASP A 4 25.54 5.60 19.47
C ASP A 4 24.52 5.95 18.39
N ASN A 5 23.31 6.28 18.80
CA ASN A 5 22.21 6.63 17.92
C ASN A 5 21.36 7.76 18.50
N LEU A 6 20.35 8.21 17.73
CA LEU A 6 19.48 9.31 18.13
C LEU A 6 18.86 9.13 19.51
N PHE A 7 18.45 7.91 19.86
CA PHE A 7 17.80 7.61 21.12
C PHE A 7 18.79 7.62 22.29
N THR A 8 19.92 6.93 22.14
CA THR A 8 20.92 6.83 23.21
C THR A 8 21.55 8.19 23.50
N LEU A 9 21.88 8.97 22.46
CA LEU A 9 22.51 10.28 22.60
C LEU A 9 21.58 11.37 23.15
N LEU A 10 20.26 11.24 22.99
CA LEU A 10 19.28 12.18 23.57
C LEU A 10 18.67 11.71 24.90
N SER A 11 18.87 10.45 25.29
CA SER A 11 18.25 9.86 26.50
C SER A 11 18.58 10.58 27.81
N ALA A 12 19.75 11.22 27.90
CA ALA A 12 20.17 11.94 29.11
C ALA A 12 19.45 13.29 29.28
N THR A 13 18.94 13.88 28.20
CA THR A 13 18.37 15.24 28.20
C THR A 13 16.90 15.27 27.82
N HIS A 14 16.39 14.22 27.16
CA HIS A 14 15.03 14.15 26.64
C HIS A 14 14.30 12.92 27.17
N ARG A 15 13.02 13.09 27.49
CA ARG A 15 12.12 11.95 27.65
C ARG A 15 11.89 11.29 26.29
N MET A 16 11.87 9.96 26.27
CA MET A 16 11.66 9.19 25.04
C MET A 16 10.17 8.90 24.83
N SER A 17 9.63 9.31 23.69
CA SER A 17 8.29 8.91 23.21
C SER A 17 8.44 8.32 21.81
N VAL A 18 8.65 7.01 21.74
CA VAL A 18 9.14 6.33 20.54
C VAL A 18 8.16 5.25 20.08
N ASP A 19 7.67 5.37 18.86
CA ASP A 19 6.88 4.36 18.15
C ASP A 19 7.70 3.78 17.00
N GLU A 20 8.25 2.58 17.17
CA GLU A 20 8.95 1.84 16.12
C GLU A 20 8.09 0.71 15.58
N THR A 21 7.48 0.94 14.42
CA THR A 21 6.61 -0.08 13.80
C THR A 21 7.42 -1.26 13.27
N HIS A 22 8.47 -1.00 12.49
CA HIS A 22 9.30 -2.06 11.88
C HIS A 22 10.78 -2.01 12.28
N THR A 23 11.23 -0.89 12.86
CA THR A 23 12.59 -0.72 13.37
C THR A 23 12.67 -1.19 14.82
N SER A 24 13.89 -1.29 15.35
CA SER A 24 14.16 -1.60 16.76
C SER A 24 15.48 -0.97 17.15
N LEU A 25 15.62 0.32 16.83
CA LEU A 25 16.83 1.11 17.03
C LEU A 25 16.90 1.67 18.46
N CYS A 26 15.76 1.88 19.14
CA CYS A 26 15.78 2.31 20.51
C CYS A 26 16.02 1.13 21.47
N PRO A 27 17.10 1.15 22.27
CA PRO A 27 17.38 0.04 23.17
C PRO A 27 16.36 -0.03 24.32
N PRO A 28 16.04 -1.25 24.83
CA PRO A 28 15.05 -1.44 25.89
C PRO A 28 15.31 -0.66 27.18
N LEU A 29 16.60 -0.45 27.50
CA LEU A 29 17.03 0.32 28.66
C LEU A 29 16.66 1.81 28.57
N VAL A 30 16.55 2.34 27.34
CA VAL A 30 16.22 3.74 27.06
C VAL A 30 14.73 3.92 26.83
N CYS A 31 14.07 3.02 26.09
CA CYS A 31 12.68 3.21 25.66
C CYS A 31 11.61 2.45 26.45
N ARG A 32 11.94 1.63 27.47
CA ARG A 32 11.02 0.71 28.19
C ARG A 32 10.16 -0.16 27.24
N PRO A 33 10.38 -1.49 27.19
CA PRO A 33 9.65 -2.33 26.25
C PRO A 33 8.19 -2.54 26.71
N GLU A 34 7.21 -2.08 25.94
CA GLU A 34 5.84 -2.63 25.97
C GLU A 34 5.61 -3.73 24.91
N ARG A 35 6.67 -4.25 24.29
CA ARG A 35 6.54 -5.37 23.34
C ARG A 35 7.25 -6.62 23.88
N PRO A 36 6.52 -7.65 24.34
CA PRO A 36 7.15 -8.92 24.71
C PRO A 36 7.83 -9.53 23.48
N LEU A 37 9.02 -10.12 23.69
CA LEU A 37 9.71 -10.93 22.69
C LEU A 37 8.78 -12.10 22.29
N ARG A 38 8.25 -12.07 21.07
CA ARG A 38 7.38 -13.13 20.55
C ARG A 38 8.23 -14.34 20.13
N ALA A 39 7.78 -15.56 20.44
CA ALA A 39 8.45 -16.82 20.08
C ALA A 39 8.82 -16.92 18.58
N ALA A 40 8.00 -16.35 17.69
CA ALA A 40 8.27 -16.26 16.26
C ALA A 40 9.57 -15.48 15.93
N ARG A 41 9.95 -14.47 16.71
CA ARG A 41 11.23 -13.74 16.52
C ARG A 41 12.43 -14.61 16.92
N LEU A 42 12.31 -15.44 17.96
CA LEU A 42 13.38 -16.35 18.38
C LEU A 42 13.59 -17.48 17.36
N ALA A 43 12.50 -18.02 16.82
CA ALA A 43 12.56 -19.01 15.74
C ALA A 43 13.22 -18.44 14.48
N GLY A 44 12.82 -17.23 14.05
CA GLY A 44 13.42 -16.54 12.91
C GLY A 44 14.91 -16.25 13.11
N LEU A 45 15.31 -15.82 14.31
CA LEU A 45 16.72 -15.62 14.66
C LEU A 45 17.53 -16.92 14.57
N GLY A 46 17.00 -18.03 15.08
CA GLY A 46 17.66 -19.34 15.00
C GLY A 46 17.88 -19.79 13.55
N GLN A 47 16.89 -19.56 12.68
CA GLN A 47 16.99 -19.86 11.26
C GLN A 47 18.05 -18.98 10.57
N ASP A 48 18.08 -17.68 10.86
CA ASP A 48 19.06 -16.76 10.29
C ASP A 48 20.49 -17.10 10.71
N LEU A 49 20.68 -17.43 11.99
CA LEU A 49 21.97 -17.88 12.52
C LEU A 49 22.41 -19.19 11.87
N ALA A 50 21.50 -20.13 11.62
CA ALA A 50 21.81 -21.38 10.93
C ALA A 50 22.26 -21.14 9.48
N VAL A 51 21.60 -20.24 8.75
CA VAL A 51 21.99 -19.88 7.37
C VAL A 51 23.36 -19.18 7.34
N LEU A 52 23.60 -18.23 8.26
CA LEU A 52 24.89 -17.56 8.39
C LEU A 52 26.01 -18.54 8.77
N PHE A 53 25.73 -19.46 9.70
CA PHE A 53 26.67 -20.49 10.11
C PHE A 53 27.00 -21.43 8.94
N ALA A 54 25.99 -21.82 8.15
CA ALA A 54 26.19 -22.65 6.97
C ALA A 54 27.05 -21.92 5.91
N HIS A 55 26.82 -20.62 5.67
CA HIS A 55 27.66 -19.81 4.77
C HIS A 55 29.12 -19.71 5.25
N ARG A 56 29.35 -19.73 6.57
CA ARG A 56 30.69 -19.66 7.16
C ARG A 56 31.43 -21.01 7.12
N THR A 57 30.71 -22.12 7.21
CA THR A 57 31.30 -23.46 7.45
C THR A 57 31.30 -24.36 6.23
N LEU A 58 30.36 -24.20 5.30
CA LEU A 58 30.30 -24.99 4.07
C LEU A 58 31.32 -24.50 3.03
N THR A 59 31.82 -25.43 2.22
CA THR A 59 32.71 -25.11 1.10
C THR A 59 31.94 -24.35 0.01
N ARG A 60 32.64 -23.58 -0.83
CA ARG A 60 32.03 -22.70 -1.84
C ARG A 60 31.00 -23.40 -2.74
N SER A 61 31.20 -24.68 -3.04
CA SER A 61 30.29 -25.48 -3.88
C SER A 61 28.96 -25.80 -3.18
N TRP A 62 28.96 -25.97 -1.86
CA TRP A 62 27.75 -26.23 -1.07
C TRP A 62 27.07 -24.93 -0.63
N ALA A 63 27.84 -23.89 -0.34
CA ALA A 63 27.32 -22.56 -0.03
C ALA A 63 26.52 -21.94 -1.20
N ALA A 64 26.80 -22.34 -2.44
CA ALA A 64 26.04 -21.92 -3.62
C ALA A 64 24.56 -22.34 -3.62
N PHE A 65 24.19 -23.36 -2.82
CA PHE A 65 22.81 -23.84 -2.67
C PHE A 65 22.09 -23.22 -1.46
N LEU A 66 22.80 -22.42 -0.65
CA LEU A 66 22.20 -21.73 0.49
C LEU A 66 21.47 -20.46 0.05
N PRO A 67 20.45 -20.03 0.80
CA PRO A 67 19.81 -18.75 0.57
C PRO A 67 20.79 -17.58 0.64
N SER A 68 20.60 -16.56 -0.21
CA SER A 68 21.50 -15.40 -0.25
C SER A 68 21.39 -14.55 1.02
N VAL A 69 22.55 -14.21 1.58
CA VAL A 69 22.68 -13.32 2.76
C VAL A 69 23.05 -11.88 2.39
N SER A 70 23.20 -11.56 1.10
CA SER A 70 23.65 -10.24 0.63
C SER A 70 22.51 -9.27 0.35
N HIS A 71 21.26 -9.74 0.35
CA HIS A 71 20.10 -8.94 -0.04
C HIS A 71 19.24 -8.46 1.13
N SER A 72 19.51 -8.91 2.35
CA SER A 72 18.78 -8.50 3.56
C SER A 72 19.68 -8.61 4.80
N TRP A 73 19.14 -8.18 5.94
CA TRP A 73 19.81 -8.22 7.25
C TRP A 73 19.24 -9.32 8.18
N LYS A 74 18.18 -10.01 7.75
CA LYS A 74 17.45 -11.07 8.47
C LYS A 74 16.50 -11.82 7.52
N GLY A 75 15.93 -12.94 7.96
CA GLY A 75 14.96 -13.76 7.22
C GLY A 75 15.57 -14.55 6.08
N PHE A 76 16.83 -14.97 6.21
CA PHE A 76 17.61 -15.56 5.12
C PHE A 76 17.01 -16.87 4.61
N GLY A 77 16.34 -17.65 5.45
CA GLY A 77 15.74 -18.93 5.06
C GLY A 77 14.32 -18.86 4.49
N GLN A 78 13.77 -17.66 4.25
CA GLN A 78 12.50 -17.53 3.53
C GLN A 78 12.78 -17.41 2.04
N ASP A 79 12.06 -18.19 1.23
CA ASP A 79 12.05 -17.98 -0.21
C ASP A 79 11.64 -16.54 -0.49
N ALA A 80 12.52 -15.79 -1.15
CA ALA A 80 12.24 -14.41 -1.56
C ALA A 80 11.02 -14.30 -2.50
N GLU A 81 10.49 -15.44 -2.96
CA GLU A 81 9.36 -15.54 -3.89
C GLU A 81 8.00 -15.64 -3.20
N THR A 82 7.89 -16.12 -1.96
CA THR A 82 6.60 -16.28 -1.26
C THR A 82 6.38 -15.20 -0.21
N PHE A 83 5.85 -14.07 -0.67
CA PHE A 83 5.49 -12.95 0.20
C PHE A 83 4.22 -13.25 1.00
N SER A 84 4.27 -13.09 2.32
CA SER A 84 3.12 -13.25 3.23
C SER A 84 2.76 -11.92 3.90
N TRP A 85 1.57 -11.40 3.59
CA TRP A 85 0.99 -10.23 4.27
C TRP A 85 0.84 -10.46 5.77
N ASP A 86 0.54 -11.69 6.19
CA ASP A 86 0.43 -12.07 7.60
C ASP A 86 1.77 -12.03 8.33
N ALA A 87 2.85 -12.49 7.71
CA ALA A 87 4.19 -12.39 8.29
C ALA A 87 4.61 -10.92 8.44
N LEU A 88 4.28 -10.07 7.44
CA LEU A 88 4.60 -8.65 7.49
C LEU A 88 3.77 -7.89 8.55
N ASN A 89 2.47 -8.20 8.67
CA ASN A 89 1.59 -7.72 9.74
C ASN A 89 2.08 -8.16 11.13
N ALA A 90 2.43 -9.43 11.28
CA ALA A 90 2.93 -9.98 12.53
C ALA A 90 4.27 -9.35 12.94
N ALA A 91 5.13 -9.04 11.97
CA ALA A 91 6.41 -8.36 12.16
C ALA A 91 6.26 -6.87 12.50
N ALA A 92 5.35 -6.16 11.83
CA ALA A 92 5.05 -4.74 12.08
C ALA A 92 4.34 -4.50 13.42
N GLY A 93 3.59 -5.49 13.91
CA GLY A 93 2.81 -5.34 15.16
C GLY A 93 1.69 -4.30 15.07
N GLU A 94 1.37 -3.83 13.85
CA GLU A 94 0.34 -2.86 13.53
C GLU A 94 -0.53 -3.45 12.41
N SER A 95 -1.86 -3.28 12.48
CA SER A 95 -2.73 -3.65 11.36
C SER A 95 -2.57 -2.58 10.27
N PHE A 96 -2.50 -2.99 9.01
CA PHE A 96 -2.51 -2.08 7.87
C PHE A 96 -3.70 -1.10 7.87
N VAL A 97 -4.77 -1.42 8.61
CA VAL A 97 -5.99 -0.64 8.71
C VAL A 97 -5.96 0.41 9.85
N ASP A 98 -5.13 0.25 10.90
CA ASP A 98 -5.03 1.22 12.02
C ASP A 98 -3.84 2.19 11.90
N ARG A 99 -3.18 2.29 10.74
CA ARG A 99 -2.03 3.18 10.52
C ARG A 99 -2.31 4.64 10.90
N ALA A 100 -3.53 5.08 10.61
CA ALA A 100 -4.01 6.42 10.96
C ALA A 100 -4.15 6.62 12.48
N GLY A 101 -4.65 5.59 13.18
CA GLY A 101 -4.85 5.63 14.62
C GLY A 101 -3.52 5.73 15.36
N ALA A 102 -2.50 4.98 14.94
CA ALA A 102 -1.16 5.09 15.52
C ALA A 102 -0.56 6.48 15.32
N PHE A 103 -0.66 7.03 14.11
CA PHE A 103 -0.19 8.38 13.81
C PHE A 103 -0.88 9.44 14.69
N ARG A 104 -2.22 9.36 14.84
CA ARG A 104 -2.98 10.31 15.67
C ARG A 104 -2.65 10.20 17.15
N ARG A 105 -2.42 8.99 17.66
CA ARG A 105 -1.94 8.79 19.04
C ARG A 105 -0.56 9.42 19.24
N PHE A 106 0.34 9.25 18.27
CA PHE A 106 1.63 9.93 18.28
C PHE A 106 1.48 11.45 18.28
N ALA A 107 0.66 12.00 17.38
CA ALA A 107 0.42 13.44 17.27
C ALA A 107 -0.12 14.04 18.57
N ALA A 108 -1.06 13.36 19.23
CA ALA A 108 -1.58 13.78 20.52
C ALA A 108 -0.48 13.84 21.61
N ARG A 109 0.43 12.86 21.64
CA ARG A 109 1.56 12.86 22.59
C ARG A 109 2.59 13.95 22.26
N ALA A 110 2.89 14.15 20.98
CA ALA A 110 3.85 15.15 20.52
C ALA A 110 3.35 16.59 20.75
N ALA A 111 2.03 16.79 20.73
CA ALA A 111 1.42 18.09 21.00
C ALA A 111 1.31 18.43 22.49
N ALA A 112 1.49 17.46 23.40
CA ALA A 112 1.39 17.72 24.83
C ALA A 112 2.57 18.58 25.34
N PRO A 113 2.34 19.78 25.92
CA PRO A 113 3.42 20.59 26.48
C PRO A 113 4.11 19.86 27.65
N GLY A 114 5.42 20.09 27.83
CA GLY A 114 6.15 19.53 28.96
C GLY A 114 7.66 19.64 28.86
N ALA A 115 8.35 18.86 29.69
CA ALA A 115 9.81 18.74 29.66
C ALA A 115 10.31 18.25 28.28
N PRO A 116 11.55 18.58 27.88
CA PRO A 116 12.12 18.18 26.60
C PRO A 116 11.92 16.69 26.31
N ALA A 117 11.45 16.38 25.10
CA ALA A 117 11.15 15.02 24.69
C ALA A 117 11.55 14.78 23.24
N LEU A 118 12.04 13.57 22.95
CA LEU A 118 12.20 13.06 21.60
C LEU A 118 10.92 12.29 21.26
N HIS A 119 10.11 12.87 20.38
CA HIS A 119 8.97 12.20 19.78
C HIS A 119 9.42 11.59 18.44
N PHE A 120 9.47 10.25 18.37
CA PHE A 120 9.85 9.53 17.16
C PHE A 120 8.71 8.61 16.73
N LEU A 121 8.34 8.68 15.44
CA LEU A 121 7.38 7.78 14.81
C LEU A 121 7.99 7.20 13.54
N HIS A 122 8.17 5.88 13.51
CA HIS A 122 8.35 5.14 12.27
C HIS A 122 6.97 4.71 11.76
N THR A 123 6.43 5.46 10.81
CA THR A 123 5.14 5.16 10.18
C THR A 123 5.31 4.23 8.98
N MET A 124 4.36 3.30 8.80
CA MET A 124 4.27 2.46 7.60
C MET A 124 3.51 3.15 6.46
N LEU A 125 3.11 4.42 6.59
CA LEU A 125 2.53 5.18 5.48
C LEU A 125 3.65 5.85 4.66
N PRO A 126 3.64 5.76 3.31
CA PRO A 126 2.67 5.08 2.46
C PRO A 126 3.11 3.67 2.01
N HIS A 127 3.96 2.95 2.74
CA HIS A 127 4.42 1.59 2.38
C HIS A 127 3.26 0.65 2.00
N PRO A 128 3.40 -0.26 1.02
CA PRO A 128 2.34 -1.21 0.68
C PRO A 128 1.90 -2.07 1.90
N PRO A 129 0.64 -2.55 1.93
CA PRO A 129 -0.36 -2.36 0.90
C PRO A 129 -0.90 -0.92 0.89
N TRP A 130 -1.27 -0.44 -0.29
CA TRP A 130 -1.91 0.87 -0.46
C TRP A 130 -3.40 0.68 -0.31
N VAL A 131 -3.91 0.84 0.91
CA VAL A 131 -5.31 0.52 1.27
C VAL A 131 -6.16 1.77 1.45
N HIS A 132 -5.54 2.95 1.65
CA HIS A 132 -6.25 4.21 1.90
C HIS A 132 -6.34 5.12 0.67
N LEU A 133 -7.46 5.82 0.55
CA LEU A 133 -7.64 7.03 -0.27
C LEU A 133 -7.22 8.29 0.50
N PRO A 134 -7.08 9.46 -0.16
CA PRO A 134 -6.66 10.70 0.49
C PRO A 134 -7.48 11.11 1.71
N SER A 135 -8.78 10.81 1.74
CA SER A 135 -9.64 11.05 2.91
C SER A 135 -9.28 10.19 4.14
N GLY A 136 -8.57 9.08 3.93
CA GLY A 136 -8.34 8.01 4.90
C GLY A 136 -9.31 6.83 4.76
N ALA A 137 -10.33 6.93 3.92
CA ALA A 137 -11.22 5.81 3.62
C ALA A 137 -10.44 4.61 3.08
N LEU A 138 -10.81 3.39 3.51
CA LEU A 138 -10.28 2.19 2.89
C LEU A 138 -10.84 2.10 1.47
N ALA A 139 -10.07 1.62 0.51
CA ALA A 139 -10.56 1.37 -0.85
C ALA A 139 -10.09 0.01 -1.37
N PHE A 140 -8.86 -0.36 -1.06
CA PHE A 140 -8.21 -1.53 -1.60
C PHE A 140 -8.08 -2.62 -0.55
N THR A 141 -8.14 -3.88 -0.95
CA THR A 141 -7.80 -4.97 -0.02
C THR A 141 -6.27 -5.20 -0.01
N PRO A 142 -5.67 -5.59 1.13
CA PRO A 142 -4.23 -5.85 1.23
C PRO A 142 -3.67 -6.84 0.20
N ASN A 143 -4.49 -7.82 -0.20
CA ASN A 143 -4.07 -8.95 -1.02
C ASN A 143 -4.35 -8.77 -2.52
N GLU A 144 -4.68 -7.56 -2.98
CA GLU A 144 -4.92 -7.38 -4.41
C GLU A 144 -3.65 -7.66 -5.24
N PRO A 145 -3.76 -8.34 -6.40
CA PRO A 145 -2.60 -8.73 -7.22
C PRO A 145 -1.68 -7.57 -7.62
N ILE A 146 -2.23 -6.37 -7.79
CA ILE A 146 -1.48 -5.15 -8.10
C ILE A 146 -0.44 -4.78 -7.02
N VAL A 147 -0.55 -5.32 -5.81
CA VAL A 147 0.40 -5.10 -4.71
C VAL A 147 1.50 -6.17 -4.67
N ILE A 148 1.22 -7.37 -5.21
CA ILE A 148 2.09 -8.55 -5.21
C ILE A 148 2.91 -8.67 -6.51
N GLY A 149 2.60 -7.86 -7.52
CA GLY A 149 3.15 -7.99 -8.88
C GLY A 149 2.30 -8.94 -9.70
N ASP A 150 2.08 -8.62 -10.97
CA ASP A 150 1.28 -9.42 -11.92
C ASP A 150 1.97 -10.71 -12.36
N ASP A 151 3.29 -10.84 -12.17
CA ASP A 151 4.06 -12.07 -12.35
C ASP A 151 4.07 -12.97 -11.08
N GLY A 152 3.36 -12.55 -10.02
CA GLY A 152 3.31 -13.23 -8.73
C GLY A 152 4.57 -13.07 -7.87
N ARG A 153 5.56 -12.29 -8.33
CA ARG A 153 6.81 -12.05 -7.61
C ARG A 153 6.77 -10.73 -6.87
N ALA A 154 6.79 -10.82 -5.55
CA ALA A 154 6.59 -9.65 -4.69
C ALA A 154 7.58 -8.49 -4.89
N ASP A 155 8.80 -8.67 -5.40
CA ASP A 155 9.72 -7.54 -5.64
C ASP A 155 9.84 -7.15 -7.11
N ARG A 156 8.94 -7.58 -8.01
CA ARG A 156 9.03 -7.26 -9.43
C ARG A 156 7.70 -6.80 -10.02
N TRP A 157 7.76 -5.77 -10.86
CA TRP A 157 6.66 -5.44 -11.76
C TRP A 157 6.76 -6.32 -13.01
N GLY A 158 5.65 -6.87 -13.47
CA GLY A 158 5.56 -7.45 -14.80
C GLY A 158 5.69 -6.38 -15.89
N ALA A 159 5.61 -6.82 -17.15
CA ALA A 159 5.92 -5.97 -18.29
C ALA A 159 4.81 -4.96 -18.62
N ASP A 160 3.61 -5.11 -18.04
CA ASP A 160 2.47 -4.23 -18.32
C ASP A 160 2.65 -2.84 -17.65
N PRO A 161 2.80 -1.76 -18.43
CA PRO A 161 2.98 -0.42 -17.88
C PRO A 161 1.75 0.11 -17.14
N ASP A 162 0.53 -0.33 -17.50
CA ASP A 162 -0.70 0.17 -16.90
C ASP A 162 -0.87 -0.35 -15.47
N VAL A 163 -0.38 -1.57 -15.18
CA VAL A 163 -0.36 -2.13 -13.82
C VAL A 163 0.55 -1.30 -12.91
N ALA A 164 1.77 -0.98 -13.37
CA ALA A 164 2.71 -0.17 -12.60
C ALA A 164 2.19 1.27 -12.39
N ALA A 165 1.55 1.86 -13.40
CA ALA A 165 0.92 3.17 -13.30
C ALA A 165 -0.26 3.18 -12.31
N ALA A 166 -1.11 2.15 -12.32
CA ALA A 166 -2.20 2.01 -11.37
C ALA A 166 -1.70 1.76 -9.93
N ALA A 167 -0.65 0.95 -9.76
CA ALA A 167 0.00 0.75 -8.46
C ALA A 167 0.52 2.08 -7.89
N TRP A 168 1.15 2.87 -8.74
CA TRP A 168 1.66 4.17 -8.38
C TRP A 168 0.55 5.19 -8.09
N GLN A 169 -0.54 5.20 -8.86
CA GLN A 169 -1.72 6.01 -8.54
C GLN A 169 -2.16 5.76 -7.08
N ARG A 170 -2.25 4.50 -6.66
CA ARG A 170 -2.58 4.13 -5.26
C ARG A 170 -1.53 4.59 -4.25
N HIS A 171 -0.24 4.46 -4.58
CA HIS A 171 0.83 5.00 -3.76
C HIS A 171 0.68 6.51 -3.53
N VAL A 172 0.42 7.29 -4.60
CA VAL A 172 0.24 8.75 -4.49
C VAL A 172 -1.02 9.09 -3.70
N LEU A 173 -2.12 8.36 -3.89
CA LEU A 173 -3.35 8.55 -3.13
C LEU A 173 -3.12 8.30 -1.63
N GLN A 174 -2.41 7.22 -1.25
CA GLN A 174 -2.06 6.95 0.14
C GLN A 174 -1.00 7.94 0.68
N ALA A 175 -0.09 8.44 -0.16
CA ALA A 175 0.84 9.49 0.22
C ALA A 175 0.11 10.81 0.52
N ARG A 176 -0.96 11.16 -0.21
CA ARG A 176 -1.84 12.29 0.13
C ARG A 176 -2.55 12.09 1.47
N PHE A 177 -2.88 10.85 1.82
CA PHE A 177 -3.40 10.56 3.16
C PHE A 177 -2.32 10.77 4.25
N ALA A 178 -1.09 10.34 4.00
CA ALA A 178 0.04 10.62 4.90
C ALA A 178 0.28 12.13 5.07
N ASP A 179 0.18 12.90 3.99
CA ASP A 179 0.28 14.36 4.00
C ASP A 179 -0.84 15.00 4.83
N ARG A 180 -2.09 14.53 4.70
CA ARG A 180 -3.20 14.95 5.55
C ARG A 180 -2.90 14.71 7.05
N LEU A 181 -2.38 13.54 7.41
CA LEU A 181 -2.01 13.23 8.79
C LEU A 181 -0.86 14.13 9.29
N LEU A 182 0.10 14.45 8.43
CA LEU A 182 1.15 15.43 8.76
C LEU A 182 0.58 16.84 8.97
N GLY A 183 -0.46 17.21 8.21
CA GLY A 183 -1.27 18.40 8.47
C GLY A 183 -1.91 18.38 9.85
N GLU A 184 -2.59 17.29 10.22
CA GLU A 184 -3.19 17.10 11.55
C GLU A 184 -2.14 17.23 12.69
N LEU A 185 -0.93 16.64 12.52
CA LEU A 185 0.18 16.81 13.48
C LEU A 185 0.63 18.28 13.55
N THR A 186 0.82 18.92 12.40
CA THR A 186 1.28 20.31 12.33
C THR A 186 0.29 21.24 13.04
N ASP A 187 -1.00 21.05 12.82
CA ASP A 187 -2.06 21.83 13.45
C ASP A 187 -2.11 21.58 14.96
N ALA A 188 -1.99 20.33 15.40
CA ALA A 188 -1.93 19.99 16.81
C ALA A 188 -0.72 20.62 17.53
N LEU A 189 0.47 20.58 16.92
CA LEU A 189 1.68 21.21 17.46
C LEU A 189 1.54 22.74 17.54
N LYS A 190 0.89 23.38 16.54
CA LYS A 190 0.65 24.83 16.54
C LYS A 190 -0.36 25.21 17.61
N ALA A 191 -1.46 24.46 17.73
CA ALA A 191 -2.51 24.73 18.71
C ALA A 191 -2.01 24.65 20.16
N SER A 192 -1.01 23.79 20.43
CA SER A 192 -0.41 23.67 21.76
C SER A 192 0.81 24.59 22.00
N GLY A 193 1.22 25.36 21.00
CA GLY A 193 2.42 26.21 21.05
C GLY A 193 3.76 25.45 20.96
N VAL A 194 3.75 24.12 20.89
CA VAL A 194 4.95 23.29 20.74
C VAL A 194 5.63 23.54 19.40
N TRP A 195 4.87 23.89 18.36
CA TRP A 195 5.41 24.12 17.03
C TRP A 195 6.54 25.14 17.03
N ASP A 196 6.48 26.24 17.78
CA ASP A 196 7.47 27.32 17.68
C ASP A 196 8.85 26.92 18.22
N THR A 197 8.87 26.15 19.29
CA THR A 197 10.08 25.72 20.00
C THR A 197 10.63 24.38 19.51
N ALA A 198 9.81 23.54 18.89
CA ALA A 198 10.23 22.22 18.42
C ALA A 198 11.09 22.29 17.16
N MET A 199 12.04 21.35 17.04
CA MET A 199 12.59 20.92 15.76
C MET A 199 11.73 19.76 15.25
N VAL A 200 11.23 19.85 14.03
CA VAL A 200 10.42 18.79 13.39
C VAL A 200 11.16 18.30 12.15
N VAL A 201 11.42 16.99 12.10
CA VAL A 201 12.05 16.33 10.96
C VAL A 201 11.06 15.34 10.37
N VAL A 202 10.79 15.47 9.07
CA VAL A 202 10.02 14.49 8.30
C VAL A 202 10.92 13.98 7.19
N ALA A 203 11.12 12.67 7.15
CA ALA A 203 11.94 12.02 6.14
C ALA A 203 11.32 10.68 5.71
N ALA A 204 11.70 10.18 4.55
CA ALA A 204 11.51 8.78 4.18
C ALA A 204 12.85 8.04 4.25
N ASP A 205 12.81 6.76 4.59
CA ASP A 205 13.96 5.86 4.60
C ASP A 205 14.46 5.55 3.18
N HIS A 206 13.53 5.34 2.25
CA HIS A 206 13.79 5.19 0.82
C HIS A 206 12.54 5.51 -0.01
N GLY A 207 12.72 5.62 -1.33
CA GLY A 207 11.64 5.71 -2.32
C GLY A 207 11.11 4.34 -2.74
N ALA A 208 10.35 4.30 -3.83
CA ALA A 208 9.79 3.07 -4.39
C ALA A 208 9.83 3.12 -5.92
N GLY A 209 10.27 2.02 -6.54
CA GLY A 209 10.30 1.87 -7.99
C GLY A 209 8.95 1.46 -8.56
N PHE A 210 8.54 2.10 -9.65
CA PHE A 210 7.32 1.85 -10.43
C PHE A 210 7.63 1.63 -11.92
N THR A 211 8.89 1.31 -12.26
CA THR A 211 9.30 0.98 -13.62
C THR A 211 8.78 -0.41 -14.03
N PRO A 212 8.04 -0.55 -15.14
CA PRO A 212 7.57 -1.84 -15.65
C PRO A 212 8.73 -2.80 -15.93
N GLY A 213 8.53 -4.10 -15.64
CA GLY A 213 9.54 -5.15 -15.82
C GLY A 213 10.71 -5.13 -14.82
N ALA A 214 10.84 -4.07 -14.02
CA ALA A 214 11.92 -3.86 -13.08
C ALA A 214 11.57 -4.28 -11.65
N ARG A 215 12.60 -4.36 -10.80
CA ARG A 215 12.40 -4.61 -9.36
C ARG A 215 11.89 -3.36 -8.65
N ARG A 216 11.09 -3.55 -7.60
CA ARG A 216 10.45 -2.46 -6.84
C ARG A 216 11.38 -1.82 -5.82
N ARG A 217 12.18 -2.65 -5.16
CA ARG A 217 13.09 -2.24 -4.07
C ARG A 217 14.56 -2.38 -4.44
N ALA A 218 14.91 -3.44 -5.19
CA ALA A 218 16.29 -3.60 -5.59
C ALA A 218 16.71 -2.49 -6.57
N LEU A 219 17.81 -1.82 -6.23
CA LEU A 219 18.34 -0.74 -7.03
C LEU A 219 18.83 -1.26 -8.39
N THR A 220 18.40 -0.60 -9.46
CA THR A 220 18.82 -0.80 -10.86
C THR A 220 19.09 0.57 -11.47
N PRO A 221 19.86 0.65 -12.57
CA PRO A 221 20.02 1.93 -13.27
C PRO A 221 18.69 2.58 -13.68
N ALA A 222 17.67 1.78 -13.98
CA ALA A 222 16.36 2.27 -14.44
C ALA A 222 15.49 2.89 -13.34
N ASN A 223 15.56 2.36 -12.11
CA ASN A 223 14.72 2.80 -10.97
C ASN A 223 15.49 3.64 -9.93
N HIS A 224 16.76 3.97 -10.17
CA HIS A 224 17.61 4.71 -9.24
C HIS A 224 16.97 6.03 -8.79
N GLY A 225 16.48 6.82 -9.74
CA GLY A 225 15.80 8.10 -9.49
C GLY A 225 14.46 7.99 -8.77
N GLU A 226 13.95 6.78 -8.60
CA GLU A 226 12.66 6.51 -7.95
C GLU A 226 12.82 6.04 -6.51
N ILE A 227 13.99 5.49 -6.17
CA ILE A 227 14.30 4.84 -4.87
C ILE A 227 15.23 5.68 -4.01
N VAL A 228 16.28 6.28 -4.56
CA VAL A 228 17.29 7.00 -3.76
C VAL A 228 16.83 8.37 -3.26
N PRO A 229 16.24 9.25 -4.10
CA PRO A 229 15.82 10.56 -3.63
C PRO A 229 14.58 10.44 -2.73
N VAL A 230 14.68 10.96 -1.51
CA VAL A 230 13.63 10.93 -0.49
C VAL A 230 13.24 12.35 -0.06
N PRO A 231 12.00 12.59 0.39
CA PRO A 231 11.66 13.83 1.07
C PRO A 231 12.49 13.98 2.35
N LEU A 232 13.00 15.19 2.60
CA LEU A 232 13.60 15.59 3.86
C LEU A 232 13.15 17.02 4.18
N PHE A 233 12.22 17.15 5.12
CA PHE A 233 11.75 18.43 5.62
C PHE A 233 12.29 18.63 7.03
N VAL A 234 12.92 19.78 7.27
CA VAL A 234 13.43 20.17 8.58
C VAL A 234 12.83 21.53 8.96
N LYS A 235 11.95 21.54 9.94
CA LYS A 235 11.52 22.76 10.63
C LYS A 235 12.41 22.94 11.84
N TYR A 236 13.17 24.03 11.87
CA TYR A 236 13.98 24.42 13.02
C TYR A 236 13.16 25.26 14.02
N PRO A 237 13.59 25.38 15.29
CA PRO A 237 13.08 26.39 16.21
C PRO A 237 13.17 27.80 15.61
N ALA A 238 12.32 28.71 16.10
CA ALA A 238 12.28 30.10 15.62
C ALA A 238 13.69 30.76 15.57
N GLY A 239 13.92 31.61 14.57
CA GLY A 239 15.20 32.32 14.38
C GLY A 239 16.22 31.64 13.46
N THR A 240 15.89 30.50 12.85
CA THR A 240 16.77 29.78 11.90
C THR A 240 16.39 30.08 10.43
N PRO A 241 17.33 30.06 9.47
CA PRO A 241 17.03 30.26 8.05
C PRO A 241 15.92 29.33 7.53
N LYS A 242 15.07 29.88 6.67
CA LYS A 242 13.93 29.20 6.03
C LYS A 242 14.11 29.22 4.52
N GLY A 243 13.59 28.21 3.84
CA GLY A 243 13.57 28.13 2.38
C GLY A 243 14.08 26.79 1.85
N PRO A 244 13.92 26.54 0.55
CA PRO A 244 14.46 25.35 -0.10
C PRO A 244 16.00 25.37 -0.07
N SER A 245 16.59 24.18 0.01
CA SER A 245 18.04 23.97 -0.12
C SER A 245 18.29 22.95 -1.21
N GLU A 246 19.05 23.33 -2.24
CA GLU A 246 19.46 22.43 -3.33
C GLU A 246 20.76 21.68 -3.03
N ARG A 247 21.36 21.93 -1.85
CA ARG A 247 22.58 21.24 -1.43
C ARG A 247 22.32 19.74 -1.26
N PRO A 248 23.25 18.87 -1.71
CA PRO A 248 23.20 17.45 -1.40
C PRO A 248 23.11 17.23 0.10
N ALA A 249 22.21 16.34 0.50
CA ALA A 249 21.96 15.96 1.89
C ALA A 249 21.72 14.46 1.95
N SER A 250 22.05 13.86 3.10
CA SER A 250 21.82 12.45 3.39
C SER A 250 21.07 12.30 4.72
N LEU A 251 20.35 11.20 4.89
CA LEU A 251 19.67 10.92 6.15
C LEU A 251 20.65 10.77 7.33
N VAL A 252 21.92 10.44 7.06
CA VAL A 252 22.97 10.39 8.09
C VAL A 252 23.27 11.76 8.69
N ASP A 253 22.93 12.85 8.00
CA ASP A 253 23.08 14.23 8.48
C ASP A 253 22.05 14.63 9.53
N VAL A 254 20.93 13.90 9.64
CA VAL A 254 19.83 14.25 10.55
C VAL A 254 20.31 14.24 12.00
N LEU A 255 21.01 13.19 12.43
CA LEU A 255 21.48 13.06 13.81
C LEU A 255 22.47 14.18 14.20
N PRO A 256 23.57 14.43 13.44
CA PRO A 256 24.45 15.57 13.68
C PRO A 256 23.72 16.92 13.72
N THR A 257 22.74 17.11 12.84
CA THR A 257 21.93 18.34 12.81
C THR A 257 21.13 18.50 14.09
N VAL A 258 20.44 17.43 14.55
CA VAL A 258 19.64 17.45 15.78
C VAL A 258 20.51 17.78 17.00
N LEU A 259 21.68 17.15 17.14
CA LEU A 259 22.60 17.45 18.25
C LEU A 259 23.13 18.89 18.17
N SER A 260 23.52 19.35 16.97
CA SER A 260 24.08 20.68 16.77
C SER A 260 23.07 21.81 17.02
N VAL A 261 21.79 21.61 16.67
CA VAL A 261 20.72 22.59 16.96
C VAL A 261 20.51 22.74 18.46
N GLN A 262 20.72 21.67 19.23
CA GLN A 262 20.56 21.66 20.68
C GLN A 262 21.84 22.04 21.44
N GLY A 263 22.95 22.29 20.75
CA GLY A 263 24.26 22.55 21.38
C GLY A 263 24.85 21.32 22.07
N LEU A 264 24.42 20.10 21.71
CA LEU A 264 24.95 18.86 22.25
C LEU A 264 26.21 18.41 21.47
N PRO A 265 27.18 17.76 22.13
CA PRO A 265 28.38 17.27 21.47
C PRO A 265 28.05 16.10 20.52
N LEU A 266 28.64 16.12 19.32
CA LEU A 266 28.64 14.98 18.41
C LEU A 266 29.85 14.09 18.72
N PRO A 267 29.69 12.80 19.04
CA PRO A 267 30.81 11.87 19.20
C PRO A 267 31.64 11.76 17.90
N LYS A 268 32.91 11.36 18.03
CA LYS A 268 33.76 11.11 16.86
C LYS A 268 33.27 9.89 16.08
N GLY A 269 33.46 9.89 14.76
CA GLY A 269 33.21 8.72 13.90
C GLY A 269 31.83 8.64 13.25
N PHE A 270 31.02 9.71 13.30
CA PHE A 270 29.80 9.81 12.49
C PHE A 270 30.13 10.29 11.07
N ASP A 271 29.55 9.63 10.06
CA ASP A 271 29.69 9.98 8.64
C ASP A 271 28.88 11.24 8.23
N GLY A 272 27.95 11.64 9.10
CA GLY A 272 27.02 12.77 8.93
C GLY A 272 27.61 14.14 9.25
N SER A 273 26.96 15.19 8.76
CA SER A 273 27.26 16.60 9.02
C SER A 273 26.01 17.41 9.37
N ASP A 274 26.17 18.59 9.99
CA ASP A 274 25.04 19.48 10.25
C ASP A 274 24.50 20.05 8.93
N LEU A 275 23.23 19.76 8.61
CA LEU A 275 22.53 20.21 7.40
C LEU A 275 22.54 21.73 7.22
N ARG A 276 22.74 22.52 8.28
CA ARG A 276 22.87 23.98 8.19
C ARG A 276 24.21 24.43 7.57
N ARG A 277 25.16 23.51 7.39
CA ARG A 277 26.49 23.74 6.82
C ARG A 277 26.68 22.92 5.56
N PRO A 278 27.59 23.29 4.65
CA PRO A 278 27.94 22.45 3.50
C PRO A 278 28.43 21.07 3.98
N GLY A 279 27.77 20.01 3.51
CA GLY A 279 28.14 18.63 3.84
C GLY A 279 29.28 18.12 2.94
N PRO A 280 29.96 17.02 3.34
CA PRO A 280 31.13 16.49 2.66
C PRO A 280 30.79 15.52 1.52
N TYR A 281 29.62 15.61 0.88
CA TYR A 281 29.12 14.60 -0.08
C TYR A 281 29.26 15.02 -1.55
N PRO A 282 30.45 14.93 -2.16
CA PRO A 282 30.56 15.04 -3.61
C PRO A 282 30.06 13.76 -4.30
N GLU A 283 30.02 12.62 -3.60
CA GLU A 283 29.73 11.29 -4.15
C GLU A 283 28.88 10.43 -3.22
N PHE A 284 28.14 9.47 -3.78
CA PHE A 284 27.52 8.35 -3.06
C PHE A 284 28.11 7.02 -3.55
N VAL A 285 28.10 5.99 -2.70
CA VAL A 285 28.48 4.62 -3.08
C VAL A 285 27.21 3.85 -3.41
N ASP A 286 27.10 3.32 -4.62
CA ASP A 286 25.97 2.47 -4.98
C ASP A 286 26.11 1.05 -4.40
N LYS A 287 25.06 0.24 -4.53
CA LYS A 287 25.02 -1.14 -4.02
C LYS A 287 26.11 -2.06 -4.60
N ASP A 288 26.71 -1.70 -5.73
CA ASP A 288 27.77 -2.46 -6.40
C ASP A 288 29.16 -1.93 -5.99
N GLY A 289 29.21 -0.98 -5.04
CA GLY A 289 30.43 -0.38 -4.52
C GLY A 289 30.98 0.77 -5.37
N ALA A 290 30.28 1.18 -6.44
CA ALA A 290 30.77 2.23 -7.31
C ALA A 290 30.48 3.61 -6.70
N ARG A 291 31.51 4.46 -6.66
CA ARG A 291 31.37 5.87 -6.29
C ARG A 291 30.78 6.65 -7.47
N ARG A 292 29.73 7.40 -7.21
CA ARG A 292 29.05 8.23 -8.21
C ARG A 292 28.90 9.65 -7.69
N PRO A 293 29.08 10.69 -8.52
CA PRO A 293 28.80 12.06 -8.12
C PRO A 293 27.38 12.22 -7.58
N ALA A 294 27.20 12.98 -6.51
CA ALA A 294 25.88 13.30 -5.96
C ALA A 294 24.95 13.96 -6.99
N THR A 295 25.52 14.70 -7.95
CA THR A 295 24.82 15.30 -9.09
C THR A 295 24.17 14.28 -10.04
N ALA A 296 24.73 13.06 -10.16
CA ALA A 296 24.12 11.99 -10.94
C ALA A 296 22.77 11.55 -10.32
N GLY A 297 22.69 11.53 -8.98
CA GLY A 297 21.45 11.25 -8.26
C GLY A 297 20.33 12.25 -8.61
N TRP A 298 20.67 13.53 -8.74
CA TRP A 298 19.74 14.59 -9.14
C TRP A 298 19.22 14.43 -10.57
N MET A 299 20.08 14.04 -11.51
CA MET A 299 19.64 13.75 -12.88
C MET A 299 18.64 12.60 -12.92
N PHE A 300 18.95 11.49 -12.25
CA PHE A 300 18.03 10.35 -12.19
C PHE A 300 16.71 10.73 -11.51
N ALA A 301 16.76 11.52 -10.42
CA ALA A 301 15.58 12.01 -9.72
C ALA A 301 14.70 12.89 -10.63
N ARG A 302 15.32 13.74 -11.44
CA ARG A 302 14.62 14.61 -12.40
C ARG A 302 13.96 13.79 -13.51
N ASP A 303 14.67 12.85 -14.11
CA ASP A 303 14.09 11.98 -15.14
C ASP A 303 12.92 11.16 -14.59
N ALA A 304 13.06 10.65 -13.36
CA ALA A 304 11.96 10.01 -12.65
C ALA A 304 10.80 10.99 -12.49
N ALA A 305 11.04 12.19 -11.95
CA ALA A 305 10.05 13.26 -11.76
C ALA A 305 9.30 13.61 -13.06
N ASP A 306 9.98 13.69 -14.19
CA ASP A 306 9.37 14.00 -15.48
C ASP A 306 8.47 12.85 -15.96
N ARG A 307 8.91 11.59 -15.81
CA ARG A 307 8.04 10.42 -16.05
C ARG A 307 6.82 10.42 -15.12
N ARG A 308 7.01 10.79 -13.85
CA ARG A 308 5.94 10.94 -12.85
C ARG A 308 4.87 11.92 -13.31
N ARG A 309 5.31 13.09 -13.74
CA ARG A 309 4.43 14.18 -14.20
C ARG A 309 3.71 13.82 -15.48
N ALA A 310 4.36 13.12 -16.40
CA ALA A 310 3.74 12.68 -17.65
C ALA A 310 2.59 11.68 -17.41
N LEU A 311 2.74 10.77 -16.44
CA LEU A 311 1.74 9.72 -16.16
C LEU A 311 0.58 10.20 -15.27
N LEU A 312 0.89 10.91 -14.19
CA LEU A 312 -0.08 11.22 -13.13
C LEU A 312 -0.32 12.73 -12.93
N GLY A 313 0.35 13.57 -13.73
CA GLY A 313 0.35 15.02 -13.58
C GLY A 313 1.30 15.52 -12.49
N ASP A 314 1.35 16.84 -12.33
CA ASP A 314 2.16 17.56 -11.34
C ASP A 314 1.54 17.60 -9.94
N GLY A 315 0.39 16.97 -9.75
CA GLY A 315 -0.36 16.97 -8.50
C GLY A 315 -1.16 18.27 -8.22
N ALA A 316 -0.95 19.34 -8.98
CA ALA A 316 -1.68 20.61 -8.86
C ALA A 316 -3.12 20.50 -9.37
N ARG A 317 -3.36 19.55 -10.29
CA ARG A 317 -4.69 19.18 -10.77
C ARG A 317 -5.03 17.76 -10.28
N PRO A 318 -5.82 17.59 -9.20
CA PRO A 318 -6.17 16.28 -8.67
C PRO A 318 -6.77 15.33 -9.72
N GLY A 319 -7.54 15.87 -10.67
CA GLY A 319 -8.11 15.14 -11.80
C GLY A 319 -7.11 14.40 -12.69
N ALA A 320 -5.83 14.82 -12.71
CA ALA A 320 -4.79 14.16 -13.51
C ALA A 320 -4.48 12.73 -13.03
N LEU A 321 -4.68 12.44 -11.73
CA LEU A 321 -4.48 11.12 -11.17
C LEU A 321 -5.43 10.07 -11.77
N TYR A 322 -6.56 10.49 -12.31
CA TYR A 322 -7.63 9.61 -12.78
C TYR A 322 -7.63 9.43 -14.31
N ARG A 323 -6.52 9.77 -14.99
CA ARG A 323 -6.39 9.79 -16.45
C ARG A 323 -5.56 8.64 -17.02
N LEU A 324 -5.62 7.46 -16.40
CA LEU A 324 -4.76 6.34 -16.80
C LEU A 324 -5.18 5.77 -18.16
N GLY A 325 -4.19 5.38 -18.95
CA GLY A 325 -4.36 4.73 -20.24
C GLY A 325 -4.93 5.61 -21.37
N PRO A 326 -5.27 5.00 -22.52
CA PRO A 326 -5.73 5.71 -23.71
C PRO A 326 -7.04 6.50 -23.53
N GLY A 327 -7.81 6.20 -22.48
CA GLY A 327 -9.03 6.93 -22.12
C GLY A 327 -8.79 8.25 -21.40
N GLY A 328 -7.57 8.51 -20.90
CA GLY A 328 -7.21 9.69 -20.11
C GLY A 328 -7.63 11.04 -20.69
N PRO A 329 -7.47 11.31 -22.00
CA PRO A 329 -7.87 12.57 -22.62
C PRO A 329 -9.37 12.89 -22.56
N PHE A 330 -10.22 11.90 -22.26
CA PHE A 330 -11.67 12.08 -22.13
C PHE A 330 -12.11 12.45 -20.72
N VAL A 331 -11.25 12.32 -19.71
CA VAL A 331 -11.60 12.67 -18.32
C VAL A 331 -11.84 14.17 -18.18
N GLY A 332 -12.99 14.52 -17.60
CA GLY A 332 -13.52 15.88 -17.50
C GLY A 332 -14.42 16.28 -18.66
N ARG A 333 -14.62 15.43 -19.67
CA ARG A 333 -15.56 15.68 -20.79
C ARG A 333 -16.96 15.11 -20.51
N PRO A 334 -18.02 15.67 -21.11
CA PRO A 334 -19.33 15.04 -21.13
C PRO A 334 -19.30 13.67 -21.80
N ALA A 335 -20.04 12.70 -21.26
CA ALA A 335 -20.17 11.36 -21.84
C ALA A 335 -20.92 11.37 -23.19
N ALA A 336 -21.71 12.43 -23.45
CA ALA A 336 -22.35 12.66 -24.73
C ALA A 336 -21.33 12.85 -25.87
N ASP A 337 -20.14 13.37 -25.56
CA ASP A 337 -19.09 13.70 -26.54
C ASP A 337 -18.14 12.51 -26.82
N LEU A 338 -18.36 11.37 -26.17
CA LEU A 338 -17.55 10.18 -26.38
C LEU A 338 -17.73 9.64 -27.80
N PRO A 339 -16.64 9.37 -28.54
CA PRO A 339 -16.72 8.66 -29.80
C PRO A 339 -17.40 7.31 -29.59
N ARG A 340 -18.56 7.10 -30.20
CA ARG A 340 -19.34 5.88 -30.01
C ARG A 340 -18.78 4.76 -30.88
N SER A 341 -18.78 3.55 -30.34
CA SER A 341 -18.46 2.34 -31.12
C SER A 341 -19.64 1.38 -31.19
N LYS A 342 -19.51 0.38 -32.06
CA LYS A 342 -20.44 -0.75 -32.09
C LYS A 342 -20.44 -1.42 -30.72
N ARG A 343 -21.64 -1.67 -30.20
CA ARG A 343 -21.83 -2.27 -28.87
C ARG A 343 -21.18 -3.66 -28.85
N ALA A 344 -20.16 -3.85 -28.03
CA ALA A 344 -19.70 -5.17 -27.68
C ALA A 344 -20.62 -5.74 -26.59
N PRO A 345 -21.08 -7.00 -26.66
CA PRO A 345 -21.93 -7.62 -25.65
C PRO A 345 -21.15 -7.98 -24.39
N CYS A 346 -20.34 -7.06 -23.87
CA CYS A 346 -19.51 -7.26 -22.70
C CYS A 346 -20.26 -6.92 -21.41
N GLU A 347 -19.97 -7.65 -20.35
CA GLU A 347 -20.55 -7.47 -19.03
C GLU A 347 -19.44 -7.27 -18.00
N ALA A 348 -19.59 -6.27 -17.14
CA ALA A 348 -18.74 -6.04 -15.99
C ALA A 348 -19.42 -6.60 -14.74
N ARG A 349 -18.74 -7.49 -14.02
CA ARG A 349 -19.16 -8.00 -12.72
C ARG A 349 -18.29 -7.37 -11.64
N LEU A 350 -18.89 -6.55 -10.78
CA LEU A 350 -18.18 -5.92 -9.67
C LEU A 350 -18.05 -6.89 -8.49
N HIS A 351 -16.93 -6.82 -7.77
CA HIS A 351 -16.72 -7.62 -6.56
C HIS A 351 -17.42 -7.00 -5.35
N GLN A 352 -17.41 -5.66 -5.22
CA GLN A 352 -18.09 -4.95 -4.14
C GLN A 352 -19.50 -4.51 -4.57
N ALA A 353 -20.48 -4.63 -3.68
CA ALA A 353 -21.79 -4.01 -3.94
C ALA A 353 -21.72 -2.51 -3.68
N LEU A 354 -22.21 -1.74 -4.65
CA LEU A 354 -22.20 -0.28 -4.59
C LEU A 354 -23.28 0.29 -3.68
N SER A 355 -24.22 -0.51 -3.17
CA SER A 355 -25.34 -0.05 -2.34
C SER A 355 -25.30 -0.53 -0.89
N ALA A 356 -24.40 -1.46 -0.53
CA ALA A 356 -24.34 -2.02 0.82
C ALA A 356 -23.47 -1.17 1.77
N PRO A 357 -23.72 -1.20 3.10
CA PRO A 357 -22.81 -0.62 4.09
C PRO A 357 -21.46 -1.34 4.07
N THR A 358 -20.40 -0.63 3.72
CA THR A 358 -19.03 -1.17 3.64
C THR A 358 -18.05 -0.13 4.18
N PRO A 359 -16.96 -0.54 4.86
CA PRO A 359 -15.91 0.38 5.29
C PRO A 359 -15.02 0.78 4.10
N TYR A 360 -15.20 0.14 2.95
CA TYR A 360 -14.51 0.45 1.70
C TYR A 360 -15.27 1.53 0.92
N SER A 361 -14.52 2.48 0.39
CA SER A 361 -14.99 3.56 -0.46
C SER A 361 -15.46 3.02 -1.80
N LYS A 362 -16.64 3.49 -2.21
CA LYS A 362 -17.21 3.25 -3.54
C LYS A 362 -16.39 3.92 -4.66
N ALA A 363 -15.44 4.77 -4.30
CA ALA A 363 -14.48 5.37 -5.23
C ALA A 363 -13.45 4.38 -5.79
N TYR A 364 -13.53 3.10 -5.43
CA TYR A 364 -12.78 2.04 -6.09
C TYR A 364 -13.70 0.97 -6.66
N LEU A 365 -13.67 0.82 -7.98
CA LEU A 365 -14.38 -0.23 -8.69
C LEU A 365 -13.43 -1.38 -8.95
N SER A 366 -13.67 -2.50 -8.29
CA SER A 366 -13.00 -3.78 -8.55
C SER A 366 -13.98 -4.79 -9.11
N GLY A 367 -13.51 -5.63 -10.03
CA GLY A 367 -14.34 -6.63 -10.67
C GLY A 367 -13.65 -7.37 -11.79
N SER A 368 -14.45 -7.91 -12.70
CA SER A 368 -13.99 -8.50 -13.94
C SER A 368 -14.92 -8.14 -15.10
N VAL A 369 -14.39 -8.15 -16.31
CA VAL A 369 -15.15 -7.90 -17.54
C VAL A 369 -15.04 -9.14 -18.44
N THR A 370 -16.19 -9.65 -18.87
CA THR A 370 -16.28 -10.74 -19.84
C THR A 370 -16.87 -10.22 -21.14
N CYS A 371 -16.35 -10.72 -22.26
CA CYS A 371 -16.81 -10.37 -23.60
C CYS A 371 -17.01 -11.68 -24.39
N PRO A 372 -18.24 -11.99 -24.86
CA PRO A 372 -18.51 -13.16 -25.68
C PRO A 372 -17.71 -13.18 -26.99
N ASP A 373 -17.49 -12.01 -27.57
CA ASP A 373 -16.91 -11.86 -28.92
C ASP A 373 -15.37 -11.78 -28.93
N GLY A 374 -14.70 -12.02 -27.79
CA GLY A 374 -13.23 -12.02 -27.72
C GLY A 374 -12.66 -11.50 -26.40
N PRO A 375 -11.33 -11.38 -26.29
CA PRO A 375 -10.68 -10.95 -25.06
C PRO A 375 -11.00 -9.50 -24.70
N ALA A 376 -11.12 -9.25 -23.40
CA ALA A 376 -11.36 -7.92 -22.85
C ALA A 376 -10.06 -7.25 -22.34
N GLY A 377 -9.00 -8.01 -22.12
CA GLY A 377 -7.75 -7.52 -21.51
C GLY A 377 -7.09 -6.37 -22.29
N HIS A 378 -6.41 -5.49 -21.54
CA HIS A 378 -5.73 -4.29 -22.03
C HIS A 378 -6.63 -3.25 -22.75
N ARG A 379 -7.95 -3.42 -22.72
CA ARG A 379 -8.88 -2.46 -23.31
C ARG A 379 -9.07 -1.26 -22.37
N PRO A 380 -9.16 -0.03 -22.89
CA PRO A 380 -9.46 1.15 -22.08
C PRO A 380 -10.83 1.04 -21.43
N VAL A 381 -10.98 1.54 -20.21
CA VAL A 381 -12.27 1.64 -19.51
C VAL A 381 -12.44 3.05 -18.96
N LEU A 382 -13.66 3.59 -19.05
CA LEU A 382 -14.03 4.88 -18.47
C LEU A 382 -15.13 4.68 -17.42
N ALA A 383 -15.09 5.48 -16.36
CA ALA A 383 -16.21 5.70 -15.46
C ALA A 383 -16.85 7.06 -15.72
N VAL A 384 -18.16 7.05 -15.84
CA VAL A 384 -19.01 8.23 -16.02
C VAL A 384 -19.91 8.38 -14.81
N VAL A 385 -19.92 9.57 -14.22
CA VAL A 385 -20.79 9.92 -13.10
C VAL A 385 -21.55 11.20 -13.45
N LYS A 386 -22.87 11.19 -13.27
CA LYS A 386 -23.76 12.33 -13.58
C LYS A 386 -23.50 12.90 -15.00
N GLY A 387 -23.25 12.01 -15.97
CA GLY A 387 -23.02 12.37 -17.37
C GLY A 387 -21.62 12.90 -17.73
N ALA A 388 -20.67 12.95 -16.78
CA ALA A 388 -19.29 13.37 -17.03
C ALA A 388 -18.31 12.21 -16.84
N VAL A 389 -17.27 12.12 -17.67
CA VAL A 389 -16.18 11.14 -17.50
C VAL A 389 -15.31 11.57 -16.33
N VAL A 390 -15.28 10.79 -15.25
CA VAL A 390 -14.56 11.12 -14.01
C VAL A 390 -13.26 10.35 -13.85
N ALA A 391 -13.14 9.17 -14.48
CA ALA A 391 -11.94 8.37 -14.44
C ALA A 391 -11.75 7.54 -15.72
N ALA A 392 -10.49 7.26 -16.02
CA ALA A 392 -10.04 6.38 -17.09
C ALA A 392 -8.99 5.40 -16.54
N GLY A 393 -9.00 4.19 -17.09
CA GLY A 393 -8.01 3.17 -16.81
C GLY A 393 -7.95 2.13 -17.93
N VAL A 394 -7.30 1.01 -17.65
CA VAL A 394 -7.13 -0.11 -18.58
C VAL A 394 -7.47 -1.40 -17.86
N LEU A 395 -8.18 -2.31 -18.53
CA LEU A 395 -8.44 -3.64 -18.00
C LEU A 395 -7.14 -4.44 -17.93
N GLY A 396 -6.96 -5.22 -16.87
CA GLY A 396 -5.79 -6.08 -16.73
C GLY A 396 -5.75 -7.18 -17.80
N ALA A 397 -4.60 -7.87 -17.89
CA ALA A 397 -4.44 -9.02 -18.77
C ALA A 397 -5.56 -10.07 -18.57
N GLN A 398 -5.97 -10.72 -19.67
CA GLN A 398 -7.03 -11.72 -19.66
C GLN A 398 -6.66 -12.92 -18.77
N GLN A 399 -7.55 -13.30 -17.84
CA GLN A 399 -7.40 -14.44 -16.93
C GLN A 399 -8.71 -15.26 -16.90
N GLY A 400 -8.66 -16.54 -17.26
CA GLY A 400 -9.81 -17.45 -17.10
C GLY A 400 -11.10 -16.96 -17.79
N GLY A 401 -11.00 -16.39 -18.99
CA GLY A 401 -12.15 -15.89 -19.76
C GLY A 401 -12.65 -14.50 -19.36
N ALA A 402 -12.08 -13.87 -18.32
CA ALA A 402 -12.40 -12.50 -17.92
C ALA A 402 -11.15 -11.61 -17.84
N ALA A 403 -11.32 -10.30 -17.95
CA ALA A 403 -10.27 -9.32 -17.71
C ALA A 403 -10.51 -8.60 -16.38
N PRO A 404 -9.52 -8.50 -15.48
CA PRO A 404 -9.68 -7.77 -14.22
C PRO A 404 -9.99 -6.28 -14.43
N LEU A 405 -11.03 -5.78 -13.78
CA LEU A 405 -11.37 -4.36 -13.69
C LEU A 405 -10.84 -3.79 -12.37
N ARG A 406 -10.04 -2.73 -12.45
CA ARG A 406 -9.52 -1.99 -11.30
C ARG A 406 -9.49 -0.50 -11.67
N LEU A 407 -10.47 0.27 -11.19
CA LEU A 407 -10.60 1.67 -11.53
C LEU A 407 -10.83 2.51 -10.27
N VAL A 408 -9.97 3.51 -10.05
CA VAL A 408 -10.12 4.46 -8.95
C VAL A 408 -10.80 5.72 -9.49
N LEU A 409 -11.76 6.24 -8.74
CA LEU A 409 -12.53 7.44 -9.03
C LEU A 409 -12.15 8.54 -8.03
N PRO A 410 -12.35 9.82 -8.37
CA PRO A 410 -12.30 10.91 -7.40
C PRO A 410 -13.29 10.65 -6.26
N GLU A 411 -12.88 10.82 -5.01
CA GLU A 411 -13.74 10.55 -3.84
C GLU A 411 -14.99 11.44 -3.85
N GLU A 412 -14.81 12.69 -4.26
CA GLU A 412 -15.87 13.68 -4.42
C GLU A 412 -16.88 13.33 -5.53
N SER A 413 -16.54 12.41 -6.43
CA SER A 413 -17.45 11.98 -7.51
C SER A 413 -18.40 10.88 -7.07
N VAL A 414 -18.12 10.17 -5.97
CA VAL A 414 -18.90 9.00 -5.58
C VAL A 414 -19.73 9.29 -4.34
N GLU A 415 -20.98 9.73 -4.59
CA GLU A 415 -22.01 9.86 -3.56
C GLU A 415 -22.69 8.52 -3.27
N ALA A 416 -23.32 8.40 -2.10
CA ALA A 416 -23.87 7.13 -1.60
C ALA A 416 -24.85 6.44 -2.57
N ASP A 417 -25.59 7.21 -3.38
CA ASP A 417 -26.66 6.69 -4.23
C ASP A 417 -26.34 6.70 -5.73
N VAL A 418 -25.11 7.05 -6.11
CA VAL A 418 -24.72 7.19 -7.52
C VAL A 418 -23.88 6.01 -7.95
N THR A 419 -24.46 5.14 -8.78
CA THR A 419 -23.71 4.08 -9.46
C THR A 419 -23.07 4.63 -10.72
N PRO A 420 -21.73 4.56 -10.86
CA PRO A 420 -21.06 5.01 -12.07
C PRO A 420 -21.46 4.15 -13.27
N GLU A 421 -21.67 4.79 -14.42
CA GLU A 421 -21.74 4.10 -15.70
C GLU A 421 -20.33 3.74 -16.15
N LEU A 422 -20.16 2.54 -16.70
CA LEU A 422 -18.88 2.09 -17.25
C LEU A 422 -18.94 2.05 -18.77
N PHE A 423 -17.87 2.48 -19.42
CA PHE A 423 -17.71 2.41 -20.87
C PHE A 423 -16.43 1.66 -21.22
N LEU A 424 -16.53 0.72 -22.16
CA LEU A 424 -15.40 -0.06 -22.64
C LEU A 424 -14.93 0.47 -23.99
N GLY A 425 -13.63 0.73 -24.08
CA GLY A 425 -12.94 1.05 -25.32
C GLY A 425 -12.94 -0.14 -26.27
N THR A 426 -13.27 0.10 -27.53
CA THR A 426 -13.11 -0.82 -28.65
C THR A 426 -12.20 -0.15 -29.67
N ALA A 427 -11.27 -0.89 -30.25
CA ALA A 427 -10.60 -0.45 -31.46
C ALA A 427 -11.53 -0.71 -32.66
N ASP A 428 -11.91 0.34 -33.40
CA ASP A 428 -12.52 0.24 -34.73
C ASP A 428 -11.52 0.80 -35.75
N GLY A 429 -10.67 -0.06 -36.28
CA GLY A 429 -9.51 0.35 -37.07
C GLY A 429 -8.52 1.20 -36.24
N THR A 430 -8.30 2.46 -36.63
CA THR A 430 -7.38 3.39 -35.95
C THR A 430 -8.05 4.32 -34.94
N ARG A 431 -9.38 4.26 -34.77
CA ARG A 431 -10.13 5.15 -33.87
C ARG A 431 -10.57 4.43 -32.61
N LEU A 432 -10.27 5.05 -31.46
CA LEU A 432 -10.79 4.60 -30.17
C LEU A 432 -12.25 5.05 -30.03
N GLY A 433 -13.16 4.09 -29.90
CA GLY A 433 -14.56 4.34 -29.58
C GLY A 433 -14.97 3.63 -28.29
N PHE A 434 -16.06 4.09 -27.69
CA PHE A 434 -16.56 3.62 -26.41
C PHE A 434 -18.01 3.13 -26.51
N ALA A 435 -18.27 1.97 -25.89
CA ALA A 435 -19.58 1.40 -25.74
C ALA A 435 -19.92 1.22 -24.25
N PRO A 436 -21.18 1.47 -23.83
CA PRO A 436 -21.59 1.26 -22.45
C PRO A 436 -21.49 -0.22 -22.06
N LEU A 437 -20.93 -0.48 -20.88
CA LEU A 437 -20.85 -1.79 -20.25
C LEU A 437 -22.10 -2.03 -19.42
N LYS A 438 -22.68 -3.22 -19.59
CA LYS A 438 -23.68 -3.70 -18.64
C LYS A 438 -22.97 -4.04 -17.33
N ILE A 439 -23.43 -3.49 -16.21
CA ILE A 439 -22.88 -3.77 -14.90
C ILE A 439 -23.81 -4.76 -14.18
N ALA A 440 -23.28 -5.93 -13.84
CA ALA A 440 -23.90 -6.84 -12.90
C ALA A 440 -23.40 -6.51 -11.49
N SER A 441 -24.35 -6.26 -10.57
CA SER A 441 -24.03 -5.98 -9.17
C SER A 441 -23.42 -7.22 -8.51
N GLY A 442 -22.35 -7.01 -7.73
CA GLY A 442 -21.73 -8.03 -6.87
C GLY A 442 -22.50 -8.33 -5.59
N ALA A 443 -23.75 -7.87 -5.45
CA ALA A 443 -24.57 -8.19 -4.28
C ALA A 443 -25.00 -9.66 -4.29
N TRP A 444 -25.06 -10.25 -3.10
CA TRP A 444 -25.47 -11.63 -2.90
C TRP A 444 -26.66 -11.71 -1.95
N ARG A 445 -27.48 -12.73 -2.11
CA ARG A 445 -28.53 -13.12 -1.18
C ARG A 445 -28.29 -14.55 -0.73
N LEU A 446 -28.62 -14.80 0.53
CA LEU A 446 -28.54 -16.11 1.14
C LEU A 446 -29.95 -16.68 1.21
N GLU A 447 -30.22 -17.67 0.37
CA GLU A 447 -31.50 -18.37 0.31
C GLU A 447 -31.28 -19.81 0.77
N PHE A 448 -32.28 -20.50 1.35
CA PHE A 448 -32.14 -21.83 1.98
C PHE A 448 -31.14 -22.80 1.29
N GLY A 449 -29.90 -22.87 1.80
CA GLY A 449 -28.84 -23.74 1.28
C GLY A 449 -28.14 -23.27 -0.02
N ARG A 450 -28.32 -22.00 -0.42
CA ARG A 450 -27.85 -21.43 -1.69
C ARG A 450 -27.38 -19.99 -1.53
N LEU A 451 -26.35 -19.64 -2.30
CA LEU A 451 -25.97 -18.25 -2.56
C LEU A 451 -26.50 -17.83 -3.93
N VAL A 452 -27.22 -16.71 -3.97
CA VAL A 452 -27.80 -16.16 -5.20
C VAL A 452 -27.18 -14.79 -5.43
N SER A 453 -26.44 -14.61 -6.52
CA SER A 453 -25.95 -13.29 -6.90
C SER A 453 -27.07 -12.44 -7.50
N ALA A 454 -26.88 -11.12 -7.53
CA ALA A 454 -27.90 -10.18 -8.02
C ALA A 454 -28.30 -10.40 -9.49
N ASP A 455 -27.43 -11.02 -10.29
CA ASP A 455 -27.71 -11.45 -11.67
C ASP A 455 -28.52 -12.76 -11.76
N GLY A 456 -28.93 -13.33 -10.63
CA GLY A 456 -29.76 -14.52 -10.53
C GLY A 456 -28.98 -15.84 -10.55
N LEU A 457 -27.64 -15.81 -10.65
CA LEU A 457 -26.86 -17.04 -10.60
C LEU A 457 -26.92 -17.66 -9.21
N THR A 458 -27.33 -18.92 -9.18
CA THR A 458 -27.52 -19.69 -7.94
C THR A 458 -26.39 -20.68 -7.78
N ARG A 459 -25.77 -20.68 -6.60
CA ARG A 459 -24.68 -21.58 -6.22
C ARG A 459 -25.11 -22.42 -5.04
N ARG A 460 -24.97 -23.74 -5.16
CA ARG A 460 -25.34 -24.67 -4.09
C ARG A 460 -24.27 -24.61 -3.00
N LEU A 461 -24.70 -24.54 -1.74
CA LEU A 461 -23.78 -24.70 -0.62
C LEU A 461 -23.35 -26.16 -0.53
N GLY A 462 -22.06 -26.40 -0.74
CA GLY A 462 -21.38 -27.68 -0.55
C GLY A 462 -21.07 -27.96 0.92
N ALA A 463 -20.37 -29.07 1.18
CA ALA A 463 -19.89 -29.39 2.52
C ALA A 463 -18.94 -28.29 3.03
N PRO A 464 -18.94 -27.96 4.34
CA PRO A 464 -18.00 -27.00 4.91
C PRO A 464 -16.57 -27.45 4.63
N ALA A 465 -15.74 -26.55 4.10
CA ALA A 465 -14.30 -26.79 4.02
C ALA A 465 -13.66 -26.63 5.42
N ALA A 466 -12.48 -27.22 5.64
CA ALA A 466 -11.76 -27.11 6.90
C ALA A 466 -11.60 -25.64 7.34
N LYS A 467 -11.68 -25.38 8.66
CA LYS A 467 -11.53 -24.03 9.24
C LYS A 467 -10.22 -23.38 8.79
N ALA A 468 -10.32 -22.44 7.86
CA ALA A 468 -9.21 -21.68 7.32
C ALA A 468 -9.22 -20.20 7.77
N LEU A 469 -10.17 -19.82 8.63
CA LEU A 469 -10.28 -18.49 9.22
C LEU A 469 -9.42 -18.34 10.48
N LYS A 470 -8.73 -17.21 10.56
CA LYS A 470 -8.08 -16.74 11.78
C LYS A 470 -9.09 -16.04 12.67
N ALA A 471 -8.81 -16.00 13.98
CA ALA A 471 -9.65 -15.26 14.92
C ALA A 471 -9.78 -13.79 14.48
N PRO A 472 -11.01 -13.27 14.33
CA PRO A 472 -11.22 -11.86 13.96
C PRO A 472 -10.52 -10.91 14.93
N LYS A 473 -9.89 -9.86 14.41
CA LYS A 473 -9.15 -8.88 15.21
C LYS A 473 -9.96 -7.58 15.32
N PRO A 474 -10.48 -7.22 16.50
CA PRO A 474 -11.19 -5.95 16.67
C PRO A 474 -10.19 -4.78 16.63
N LEU A 475 -10.49 -3.79 15.82
CA LEU A 475 -9.84 -2.48 15.78
C LEU A 475 -10.83 -1.40 16.25
N LYS A 476 -10.40 -0.14 16.31
CA LYS A 476 -11.23 0.95 16.86
C LYS A 476 -12.59 1.07 16.14
N ASP A 477 -12.55 1.12 14.81
CA ASP A 477 -13.73 1.42 13.98
C ASP A 477 -14.13 0.23 13.07
N VAL A 478 -13.30 -0.81 12.97
CA VAL A 478 -13.53 -1.98 12.12
C VAL A 478 -13.19 -3.29 12.82
N LEU A 479 -13.73 -4.39 12.31
CA LEU A 479 -13.34 -5.76 12.61
C LEU A 479 -12.56 -6.32 11.41
N GLU A 480 -11.33 -6.72 11.64
CA GLU A 480 -10.49 -7.32 10.61
C GLU A 480 -10.68 -8.85 10.60
N VAL A 481 -11.01 -9.40 9.43
CA VAL A 481 -11.30 -10.83 9.22
C VAL A 481 -10.36 -11.38 8.16
N ARG A 482 -9.66 -12.45 8.50
CA ARG A 482 -8.61 -13.04 7.66
C ARG A 482 -8.71 -14.55 7.61
N GLY A 483 -8.38 -15.13 6.46
CA GLY A 483 -8.33 -16.57 6.31
C GLY A 483 -7.84 -17.00 4.94
N GLU A 484 -8.01 -18.28 4.65
CA GLU A 484 -7.79 -18.85 3.32
C GLU A 484 -9.10 -19.40 2.78
N ALA A 485 -9.37 -19.16 1.50
CA ALA A 485 -10.57 -19.62 0.83
C ALA A 485 -10.19 -20.68 -0.21
N ARG A 486 -10.03 -21.93 0.23
CA ARG A 486 -9.75 -23.08 -0.66
C ARG A 486 -10.91 -24.06 -0.69
N MET A 487 -11.12 -24.67 -1.86
CA MET A 487 -11.94 -25.87 -2.01
C MET A 487 -11.20 -27.09 -1.44
N GLY A 488 -11.93 -28.20 -1.26
CA GLY A 488 -11.36 -29.47 -0.78
C GLY A 488 -10.27 -30.05 -1.68
N ASP A 489 -10.25 -29.70 -2.97
CA ASP A 489 -9.21 -30.06 -3.94
C ASP A 489 -7.98 -29.12 -3.93
N GLY A 490 -7.98 -28.12 -3.02
CA GLY A 490 -6.92 -27.13 -2.87
C GLY A 490 -7.05 -25.90 -3.78
N ALA A 491 -8.03 -25.83 -4.67
CA ALA A 491 -8.17 -24.71 -5.59
C ALA A 491 -8.66 -23.43 -4.85
N PRO A 492 -8.11 -22.24 -5.16
CA PRO A 492 -8.49 -20.98 -4.52
C PRO A 492 -9.91 -20.55 -4.93
N ALA A 493 -10.66 -19.91 -4.04
CA ALA A 493 -11.95 -19.32 -4.40
C ALA A 493 -11.77 -18.18 -5.42
N GLU A 494 -12.76 -17.99 -6.29
CA GLU A 494 -12.84 -16.83 -7.20
C GLU A 494 -13.33 -15.59 -6.44
N ALA A 495 -14.18 -15.79 -5.43
CA ALA A 495 -14.67 -14.75 -4.55
C ALA A 495 -14.87 -15.27 -3.13
N VAL A 496 -14.76 -14.34 -2.17
CA VAL A 496 -15.15 -14.49 -0.78
C VAL A 496 -16.34 -13.58 -0.52
N VAL A 497 -17.41 -14.12 0.04
CA VAL A 497 -18.67 -13.43 0.28
C VAL A 497 -18.99 -13.46 1.77
N VAL A 498 -19.39 -12.31 2.33
CA VAL A 498 -19.53 -12.11 3.77
C VAL A 498 -20.93 -11.61 4.08
N PHE A 499 -21.56 -12.26 5.06
CA PHE A 499 -22.87 -11.91 5.60
C PHE A 499 -22.79 -11.66 7.10
N SER A 500 -23.61 -10.73 7.59
CA SER A 500 -24.00 -10.64 8.99
C SER A 500 -25.44 -11.10 9.12
N GLY A 501 -25.65 -12.29 9.68
CA GLY A 501 -26.95 -12.96 9.64
C GLY A 501 -27.36 -13.29 8.20
N SER A 502 -28.41 -12.65 7.69
CA SER A 502 -28.86 -12.75 6.30
C SER A 502 -28.50 -11.52 5.45
N GLU A 503 -27.92 -10.49 6.05
CA GLU A 503 -27.56 -9.26 5.34
C GLU A 503 -26.20 -9.40 4.68
N PHE A 504 -26.15 -9.10 3.38
CA PHE A 504 -24.90 -9.07 2.62
C PHE A 504 -24.08 -7.85 3.02
N VAL A 505 -22.82 -8.08 3.38
CA VAL A 505 -21.91 -7.03 3.85
C VAL A 505 -20.85 -6.73 2.81
N PHE A 506 -20.16 -7.76 2.33
CA PHE A 506 -18.99 -7.59 1.49
C PHE A 506 -18.77 -8.80 0.58
N ALA A 507 -18.26 -8.54 -0.62
CA ALA A 507 -17.62 -9.55 -1.44
C ALA A 507 -16.31 -9.01 -2.02
N GLY A 508 -15.33 -9.89 -2.15
CA GLY A 508 -14.00 -9.56 -2.66
C GLY A 508 -13.31 -10.80 -3.22
N ALA A 509 -12.24 -10.61 -3.98
CA ALA A 509 -11.42 -11.74 -4.44
C ALA A 509 -10.32 -12.04 -3.41
N PRO A 510 -10.07 -13.33 -3.08
CA PRO A 510 -8.85 -13.70 -2.35
C PRO A 510 -7.64 -13.58 -3.28
N ASP A 511 -6.44 -13.71 -2.71
CA ASP A 511 -5.22 -13.84 -3.49
C ASP A 511 -5.28 -15.09 -4.39
N PRO A 512 -5.01 -14.97 -5.70
CA PRO A 512 -5.21 -16.07 -6.65
C PRO A 512 -4.23 -17.23 -6.47
N VAL A 513 -3.15 -17.07 -5.71
CA VAL A 513 -2.11 -18.10 -5.52
C VAL A 513 -2.23 -18.74 -4.13
N SER A 514 -2.18 -17.91 -3.10
CA SER A 514 -2.25 -18.31 -1.70
C SER A 514 -3.67 -18.58 -1.21
N ALA A 515 -4.70 -18.16 -1.94
CA ALA A 515 -6.10 -18.17 -1.52
C ALA A 515 -6.40 -17.31 -0.29
N HIS A 516 -5.45 -16.46 0.12
CA HIS A 516 -5.56 -15.66 1.33
C HIS A 516 -6.47 -14.45 1.13
N PHE A 517 -7.35 -14.17 2.09
CA PHE A 517 -8.16 -12.96 2.12
C PHE A 517 -7.96 -12.19 3.44
N ASP A 518 -8.04 -10.87 3.33
CA ASP A 518 -7.98 -9.92 4.45
C ASP A 518 -8.97 -8.79 4.15
N PHE A 519 -10.05 -8.71 4.92
CA PHE A 519 -11.04 -7.66 4.77
C PHE A 519 -11.44 -7.04 6.12
N ALA A 520 -11.81 -5.77 6.07
CA ALA A 520 -12.36 -5.04 7.20
C ALA A 520 -13.89 -5.01 7.12
N LEU A 521 -14.55 -5.19 8.26
CA LEU A 521 -15.99 -5.02 8.44
C LEU A 521 -16.26 -3.85 9.38
N PRO A 522 -17.35 -3.09 9.21
CA PRO A 522 -17.77 -2.05 10.16
C PRO A 522 -17.99 -2.65 11.56
N ARG A 523 -17.57 -1.95 12.61
CA ARG A 523 -17.62 -2.50 13.98
C ARG A 523 -19.03 -2.62 14.55
N ASP A 524 -19.95 -1.78 14.10
CA ASP A 524 -21.39 -1.88 14.38
C ASP A 524 -22.00 -3.19 13.84
N LEU A 525 -21.62 -3.61 12.63
CA LEU A 525 -21.95 -4.95 12.11
C LEU A 525 -21.25 -6.07 12.90
N ALA A 526 -20.13 -5.77 13.55
CA ALA A 526 -19.37 -6.71 14.39
C ALA A 526 -19.93 -6.92 15.81
N GLY A 527 -20.90 -6.11 16.27
CA GLY A 527 -21.64 -6.40 17.51
C GLY A 527 -22.32 -7.77 17.49
N GLU A 528 -22.50 -8.33 16.29
CA GLU A 528 -23.07 -9.64 16.01
C GLU A 528 -22.04 -10.67 15.52
N LEU A 529 -20.81 -10.67 16.03
CA LEU A 529 -19.76 -11.66 15.67
C LEU A 529 -20.26 -13.13 15.62
N ARG A 530 -21.28 -13.49 16.41
CA ARG A 530 -21.94 -14.82 16.42
C ARG A 530 -22.81 -15.12 15.18
N ARG A 531 -23.01 -14.15 14.29
CA ARG A 531 -23.83 -14.24 13.08
C ARG A 531 -23.02 -14.01 11.82
N LEU A 532 -21.70 -13.82 11.93
CA LEU A 532 -20.83 -13.62 10.77
C LEU A 532 -20.71 -14.94 9.99
N ARG A 533 -21.09 -14.90 8.72
CA ARG A 533 -20.98 -16.05 7.81
C ARG A 533 -20.10 -15.67 6.64
N VAL A 534 -19.08 -16.48 6.38
CA VAL A 534 -18.11 -16.24 5.31
C VAL A 534 -18.16 -17.41 4.35
N PHE A 535 -18.24 -17.13 3.06
CA PHE A 535 -18.36 -18.14 2.02
C PHE A 535 -17.26 -18.00 0.97
N GLY A 536 -16.72 -19.14 0.55
CA GLY A 536 -15.90 -19.24 -0.66
C GLY A 536 -16.79 -19.57 -1.85
N VAL A 537 -16.45 -19.01 -3.00
CA VAL A 537 -17.28 -19.06 -4.21
C VAL A 537 -16.37 -19.36 -5.41
N ARG A 538 -16.66 -20.43 -6.16
CA ARG A 538 -15.91 -20.83 -7.37
C ARG A 538 -16.83 -21.54 -8.37
N GLY A 539 -16.86 -21.10 -9.63
CA GLY A 539 -17.70 -21.73 -10.64
C GLY A 539 -19.20 -21.77 -10.27
N ALA A 540 -19.79 -22.96 -10.19
CA ALA A 540 -21.19 -23.15 -9.77
C ALA A 540 -21.34 -23.50 -8.27
N GLU A 541 -20.23 -23.58 -7.54
CA GLU A 541 -20.19 -24.03 -6.16
C GLU A 541 -19.91 -22.87 -5.19
N ALA A 542 -20.41 -23.03 -3.98
CA ALA A 542 -20.03 -22.21 -2.84
C ALA A 542 -19.96 -23.07 -1.58
N TRP A 543 -19.15 -22.66 -0.61
CA TRP A 543 -19.01 -23.36 0.65
C TRP A 543 -18.83 -22.37 1.79
N GLU A 544 -19.26 -22.76 2.97
CA GLU A 544 -19.12 -21.94 4.17
C GLU A 544 -17.74 -22.17 4.81
N ILE A 545 -17.03 -21.06 5.08
CA ILE A 545 -15.69 -21.01 5.69
C ILE A 545 -15.80 -20.77 7.21
N LEU A 546 -16.82 -20.01 7.67
CA LEU A 546 -17.12 -19.73 9.08
C LEU A 546 -18.52 -20.20 9.47
N GLN A 547 -18.65 -20.84 10.63
CA GLN A 547 -19.89 -20.87 11.42
C GLN A 547 -19.68 -20.13 12.74
#